data_AF-A0A7W0IYZ8-F1
#
_entry.id   AF-A0A7W0IYZ8-F1
#
_cell.length_a   1.000
_cell.length_b   1.000
_cell.length_c   1.000
_cell.angle_alpha   90.00
_cell.angle_beta   90.00
_cell.angle_gamma   90.00
#
_symmetry.space_group_name_H-M   'P 1'
#
loop_
_entity.id
_entity.type
_entity.pdbx_description
1 polymer ?
#
loop_
_entity_poly.entity_id
_entity_poly.type
_entity_poly.pdbx_seq_one_letter_code
_entity_poly.pdbx_strand_id
1 'polypeptide(L)'
;MNQNDFKKFSHDIVLLAEVHGKTVTAGMVGIYFKVLEEYNTEAVNMAMTVAVKTLKFFPKPAELIEIIESKNQTLNIEDRALMVSTRIISHMRAYGGTKLPDLEDDPIARDLMTRRWPYLNFASSVLESELKWWQKEFMEAYRVFSETSLQITSESQKLKQIVDGIFGG
;
A
#
# COMPACT_ATOMS: atom_id res chain seq x y z
N MET A 1 6.45 -0.88 17.51
CA MET A 1 6.41 0.07 18.63
C MET A 1 7.37 -0.39 19.71
N ASN A 2 7.89 0.52 20.54
CA ASN A 2 8.73 0.18 21.69
C ASN A 2 8.12 0.73 22.99
N GLN A 3 8.74 0.43 24.14
CA GLN A 3 8.21 0.79 25.46
C GLN A 3 7.93 2.31 25.63
N ASN A 4 8.65 3.18 24.92
CA ASN A 4 8.42 4.62 24.98
C ASN A 4 7.08 5.03 24.32
N ASP A 5 6.58 4.22 23.39
CA ASP A 5 5.29 4.44 22.72
C ASP A 5 4.10 4.06 23.59
N PHE A 6 4.32 3.24 24.63
CA PHE A 6 3.26 2.64 25.45
C PHE A 6 2.30 3.68 26.04
N LYS A 7 2.82 4.81 26.51
CA LYS A 7 1.99 5.87 27.13
C LYS A 7 1.04 6.50 26.12
N LYS A 8 1.54 6.77 24.91
CA LYS A 8 0.74 7.34 23.82
C LYS A 8 -0.29 6.33 23.32
N PHE A 9 0.15 5.10 23.07
CA PHE A 9 -0.73 4.00 22.68
C PHE A 9 -1.87 3.76 23.69
N SER A 10 -1.56 3.80 24.99
CA SER A 10 -2.55 3.63 26.06
C SER A 10 -3.62 4.72 26.01
N HIS A 11 -3.21 5.97 25.75
CA HIS A 11 -4.14 7.08 25.57
C HIS A 11 -5.02 6.87 24.34
N ASP A 12 -4.44 6.47 23.21
CA ASP A 12 -5.16 6.26 21.95
C ASP A 12 -6.21 5.12 22.06
N ILE A 13 -5.89 4.04 22.76
CA ILE A 13 -6.85 2.96 23.06
C ILE A 13 -8.00 3.43 23.95
N VAL A 14 -7.73 4.29 24.94
CA VAL A 14 -8.78 4.86 25.79
C VAL A 14 -9.73 5.72 24.95
N LEU A 15 -9.20 6.58 24.08
CA LEU A 15 -10.01 7.39 23.17
C LEU A 15 -10.86 6.52 22.23
N LEU A 16 -10.27 5.45 21.67
CA LEU A 16 -11.01 4.49 20.85
C LEU A 16 -12.16 3.85 21.66
N ALA A 17 -11.91 3.53 22.93
CA ALA A 17 -12.92 2.94 23.80
C ALA A 17 -14.06 3.92 24.09
N GLU A 18 -13.74 5.19 24.35
CA GLU A 18 -14.72 6.26 24.57
C GLU A 18 -15.65 6.44 23.36
N VAL A 19 -15.11 6.44 22.14
CA VAL A 19 -15.90 6.54 20.91
C VAL A 19 -16.91 5.39 20.79
N HIS A 20 -16.53 4.18 21.22
CA HIS A 20 -17.39 3.01 21.20
C HIS A 20 -18.21 2.81 22.49
N GLY A 21 -18.21 3.77 23.41
CA GLY A 21 -18.95 3.70 24.68
C GLY A 21 -18.48 2.56 25.60
N LYS A 22 -17.21 2.18 25.50
CA LYS A 22 -16.56 1.13 26.30
C LYS A 22 -15.55 1.71 27.27
N THR A 23 -15.35 0.98 28.38
CA THR A 23 -14.23 1.17 29.28
C THR A 23 -13.20 0.08 29.05
N VAL A 24 -11.92 0.46 29.11
CA VAL A 24 -10.79 -0.46 28.96
C VAL A 24 -10.03 -0.54 30.28
N THR A 25 -9.55 -1.74 30.63
CA THR A 25 -8.71 -1.96 31.80
C THR A 25 -7.23 -1.87 31.43
N ALA A 26 -6.36 -1.61 32.39
CA ALA A 26 -4.91 -1.60 32.17
C ALA A 26 -4.40 -2.93 31.58
N GLY A 27 -4.96 -4.06 32.02
CA GLY A 27 -4.62 -5.38 31.47
C GLY A 27 -5.03 -5.52 30.00
N MET A 28 -6.18 -4.97 29.62
CA MET A 28 -6.63 -4.97 28.22
C MET A 28 -5.70 -4.13 27.35
N VAL A 29 -5.33 -2.93 27.79
CA VAL A 29 -4.36 -2.08 27.09
C VAL A 29 -3.02 -2.79 26.92
N GLY A 30 -2.53 -3.48 27.95
CA GLY A 30 -1.29 -4.26 27.88
C GLY A 30 -1.33 -5.39 26.86
N ILE A 31 -2.46 -6.10 26.74
CA ILE A 31 -2.65 -7.14 25.70
C ILE A 31 -2.62 -6.52 24.30
N TYR A 32 -3.34 -5.41 24.09
CA TYR A 32 -3.37 -4.73 22.80
C TYR A 32 -1.99 -4.25 22.39
N PHE A 33 -1.23 -3.67 23.32
CA PHE A 33 0.12 -3.20 23.05
C PHE A 33 1.03 -4.37 22.65
N LYS A 34 1.02 -5.46 23.42
CA LYS A 34 1.86 -6.62 23.14
C LYS A 34 1.53 -7.28 21.80
N VAL A 35 0.26 -7.30 21.41
CA VAL A 35 -0.16 -7.87 20.11
C VAL A 35 0.23 -6.96 18.95
N LEU A 36 0.20 -5.64 19.14
CA LEU A 36 0.46 -4.68 18.07
C LEU A 36 1.90 -4.14 18.06
N GLU A 37 2.77 -4.57 18.98
CA GLU A 37 4.13 -4.03 19.13
C GLU A 37 5.03 -4.28 17.91
N GLU A 38 4.71 -5.28 17.08
CA GLU A 38 5.41 -5.56 15.82
C GLU A 38 5.15 -4.51 14.73
N TYR A 39 4.06 -3.74 14.83
CA TYR A 39 3.72 -2.69 13.88
C TYR A 39 4.27 -1.32 14.34
N ASN A 40 4.44 -0.37 13.41
CA ASN A 40 4.80 1.00 13.76
C ASN A 40 3.59 1.80 14.28
N THR A 41 3.86 2.86 15.03
CA THR A 41 2.84 3.68 15.70
C THR A 41 1.88 4.33 14.69
N GLU A 42 2.39 4.74 13.52
CA GLU A 42 1.60 5.35 12.45
C GLU A 42 0.54 4.39 11.88
N ALA A 43 0.93 3.13 11.60
CA ALA A 43 0.04 2.11 11.07
C ALA A 43 -1.09 1.79 12.05
N VAL A 44 -0.74 1.65 13.33
CA VAL A 44 -1.69 1.39 14.41
C VAL A 44 -2.69 2.55 14.56
N ASN A 45 -2.22 3.80 14.59
CA ASN A 45 -3.09 4.97 14.69
C ASN A 45 -4.03 5.11 13.49
N MET A 46 -3.52 4.82 12.30
CA MET A 46 -4.32 4.77 11.08
C MET A 46 -5.40 3.70 11.18
N ALA A 47 -5.07 2.51 11.68
CA ALA A 47 -6.02 1.43 11.85
C ALA A 47 -7.11 1.75 12.88
N MET A 48 -6.76 2.37 14.00
CA MET A 48 -7.74 2.88 14.97
C MET A 48 -8.68 3.90 14.34
N THR A 49 -8.14 4.82 13.53
CA THR A 49 -8.96 5.83 12.81
C THR A 49 -9.92 5.20 11.82
N VAL A 50 -9.49 4.14 11.11
CA VAL A 50 -10.35 3.40 10.20
C VAL A 50 -11.41 2.63 10.99
N ALA A 51 -11.02 1.96 12.08
CA ALA A 51 -11.95 1.22 12.95
C ALA A 51 -13.10 2.11 13.46
N VAL A 52 -12.81 3.34 13.89
CA VAL A 52 -13.84 4.32 14.28
C VAL A 52 -14.86 4.58 13.16
N LYS A 53 -14.42 4.57 11.90
CA LYS A 53 -15.28 4.87 10.74
C LYS A 53 -16.07 3.66 10.26
N THR A 54 -15.52 2.45 10.42
CA THR A 54 -16.03 1.25 9.74
C THR A 54 -16.63 0.24 10.70
N LEU A 55 -16.18 0.19 11.95
CA LEU A 55 -16.61 -0.82 12.91
C LEU A 55 -17.71 -0.27 13.82
N LYS A 56 -18.73 -1.09 14.03
CA LYS A 56 -19.86 -0.75 14.91
C LYS A 56 -19.51 -0.92 16.39
N PHE A 57 -18.54 -1.77 16.71
CA PHE A 57 -18.16 -2.14 18.06
C PHE A 57 -16.67 -1.87 18.29
N PHE A 58 -16.29 -1.78 19.56
CA PHE A 58 -14.88 -1.65 19.94
C PHE A 58 -14.08 -2.82 19.34
N PRO A 59 -13.09 -2.56 18.48
CA PRO A 59 -12.40 -3.59 17.71
C PRO A 59 -11.60 -4.50 18.63
N LYS A 60 -11.54 -5.78 18.29
CA LYS A 60 -10.54 -6.72 18.82
C LYS A 60 -9.15 -6.40 18.21
N PRO A 61 -8.04 -6.86 18.83
CA PRO A 61 -6.71 -6.67 18.24
C PRO A 61 -6.59 -7.27 16.83
N ALA A 62 -7.22 -8.42 16.60
CA ALA A 62 -7.23 -9.08 15.29
C ALA A 62 -7.89 -8.20 14.20
N GLU A 63 -8.96 -7.47 14.52
CA GLU A 63 -9.61 -6.57 13.56
C GLU A 63 -8.71 -5.36 13.23
N LEU A 64 -7.94 -4.87 14.21
CA LEU A 64 -6.94 -3.83 13.95
C LEU A 64 -5.79 -4.37 13.08
N ILE A 65 -5.33 -5.59 13.33
CA ILE A 65 -4.34 -6.28 12.49
C ILE A 65 -4.87 -6.40 11.06
N GLU A 66 -6.09 -6.89 10.87
CA GLU A 66 -6.72 -6.99 9.55
C GLU A 66 -6.81 -5.63 8.85
N ILE A 67 -7.05 -4.53 9.56
CA ILE A 67 -7.05 -3.18 8.97
C ILE A 67 -5.64 -2.73 8.58
N ILE A 68 -4.65 -2.98 9.44
CA ILE A 68 -3.24 -2.68 9.15
C ILE A 68 -2.80 -3.48 7.92
N GLU A 69 -3.13 -4.76 7.90
CA GLU A 69 -2.75 -5.71 6.86
C GLU A 69 -3.56 -5.55 5.58
N SER A 70 -4.82 -5.14 5.63
CA SER A 70 -5.62 -4.84 4.42
C SER A 70 -5.23 -3.53 3.77
N LYS A 71 -4.65 -2.59 4.52
CA LYS A 71 -3.95 -1.43 3.94
C LYS A 71 -2.53 -1.75 3.48
N ASN A 72 -1.85 -2.68 4.16
CA ASN A 72 -0.56 -3.22 3.71
C ASN A 72 -0.72 -4.23 2.57
N GLN A 73 -1.93 -4.74 2.33
CA GLN A 73 -2.43 -5.24 1.05
C GLN A 73 -2.56 -4.04 0.12
N THR A 74 -1.41 -3.41 -0.14
CA THR A 74 -0.98 -3.21 -1.52
C THR A 74 -1.50 -4.42 -2.28
N LEU A 75 -2.47 -4.24 -3.17
CA LEU A 75 -2.85 -5.25 -4.15
C LEU A 75 -1.58 -6.02 -4.50
N ASN A 76 -1.60 -7.35 -4.36
CA ASN A 76 -0.41 -8.13 -4.67
C ASN A 76 0.07 -7.68 -6.08
N ILE A 77 1.37 -7.74 -6.33
CA ILE A 77 1.95 -7.09 -7.53
C ILE A 77 1.22 -7.52 -8.81
N GLU A 78 0.73 -8.76 -8.85
CA GLU A 78 -0.05 -9.33 -9.94
C GLU A 78 -1.45 -8.69 -10.08
N ASP A 79 -2.19 -8.56 -8.98
CA ASP A 79 -3.52 -7.92 -8.95
C ASP A 79 -3.42 -6.45 -9.33
N ARG A 80 -2.38 -5.75 -8.86
CA ARG A 80 -2.12 -4.35 -9.22
C ARG A 80 -1.81 -4.23 -10.71
N ALA A 81 -0.94 -5.09 -11.23
CA ALA A 81 -0.62 -5.12 -12.65
C ALA A 81 -1.83 -5.45 -13.53
N LEU A 82 -2.68 -6.39 -13.10
CA LEU A 82 -3.92 -6.75 -13.77
C LEU A 82 -4.92 -5.60 -13.79
N MET A 83 -5.11 -4.94 -12.65
CA MET A 83 -6.00 -3.78 -12.52
C MET A 83 -5.55 -2.65 -13.45
N VAL A 84 -4.27 -2.29 -13.42
CA VAL A 84 -3.76 -1.15 -14.20
C VAL A 84 -3.74 -1.46 -15.70
N SER A 85 -3.34 -2.67 -16.11
CA SER A 85 -3.43 -3.08 -17.53
C SER A 85 -4.86 -3.07 -18.05
N THR A 86 -5.83 -3.53 -17.25
CA THR A 86 -7.26 -3.49 -17.60
C THR A 86 -7.76 -2.06 -17.71
N ARG A 87 -7.32 -1.15 -16.82
CA ARG A 87 -7.62 0.29 -16.88
C ARG A 87 -7.09 0.91 -18.18
N ILE A 88 -5.85 0.59 -18.57
CA ILE A 88 -5.23 1.07 -19.82
C ILE A 88 -6.01 0.58 -21.05
N ILE A 89 -6.33 -0.71 -21.11
CA ILE A 89 -7.11 -1.30 -22.22
C ILE A 89 -8.48 -0.64 -22.32
N SER A 90 -9.17 -0.48 -21.19
CA SER A 90 -10.49 0.14 -21.15
C SER A 90 -10.45 1.59 -21.60
N HIS A 91 -9.44 2.34 -21.16
CA HIS A 91 -9.20 3.71 -21.60
C HIS A 91 -8.94 3.79 -23.10
N MET A 92 -8.09 2.91 -23.63
CA MET A 92 -7.81 2.82 -25.06
C MET A 92 -9.07 2.50 -25.88
N ARG A 93 -9.91 1.55 -25.42
CA ARG A 93 -11.17 1.24 -26.09
C ARG A 93 -12.15 2.42 -26.09
N ALA A 94 -12.15 3.23 -25.03
CA ALA A 94 -13.06 4.38 -24.90
C ALA A 94 -12.59 5.62 -25.67
N TYR A 95 -11.29 5.91 -25.67
CA TYR A 95 -10.75 7.19 -26.16
C TYR A 95 -9.70 7.03 -27.28
N GLY A 96 -9.27 5.82 -27.59
CA GLY A 96 -8.19 5.54 -28.53
C GLY A 96 -6.90 6.27 -28.14
N GLY A 97 -6.18 6.75 -29.16
CA GLY A 97 -4.97 7.56 -29.01
C GLY A 97 -5.21 9.06 -28.80
N THR A 98 -6.45 9.51 -28.58
CA THR A 98 -6.76 10.96 -28.49
C THR A 98 -6.47 11.57 -27.12
N LYS A 99 -6.46 10.73 -26.08
CA LYS A 99 -6.24 11.13 -24.69
C LYS A 99 -5.27 10.16 -24.03
N LEU A 100 -4.39 10.66 -23.17
CA LEU A 100 -3.52 9.83 -22.35
C LEU A 100 -4.28 9.33 -21.10
N PRO A 101 -4.07 8.07 -20.67
CA PRO A 101 -4.64 7.56 -19.43
C PRO A 101 -3.99 8.25 -18.22
N ASP A 102 -4.79 8.49 -17.17
CA ASP A 102 -4.27 8.94 -15.89
C ASP A 102 -3.57 7.78 -15.17
N LEU A 103 -2.27 7.93 -14.93
CA LEU A 103 -1.38 6.96 -14.30
C LEU A 103 -0.52 7.64 -13.21
N GLU A 104 -0.93 8.78 -12.66
CA GLU A 104 -0.16 9.49 -11.63
C GLU A 104 0.01 8.67 -10.33
N ASP A 105 -1.00 7.86 -10.01
CA ASP A 105 -1.04 6.93 -8.89
C ASP A 105 -0.14 5.70 -9.07
N ASP A 106 0.37 5.46 -10.28
CA ASP A 106 1.14 4.27 -10.63
C ASP A 106 2.42 4.60 -11.43
N PRO A 107 3.54 4.90 -10.73
CA PRO A 107 4.78 5.32 -11.39
C PRO A 107 5.39 4.22 -12.25
N ILE A 108 5.18 2.94 -11.92
CA ILE A 108 5.68 1.80 -12.71
C ILE A 108 4.92 1.72 -14.02
N ALA A 109 3.58 1.73 -13.97
CA ALA A 109 2.77 1.71 -15.18
C ALA A 109 3.01 2.93 -16.05
N ARG A 110 3.12 4.13 -15.46
CA ARG A 110 3.47 5.36 -16.19
C ARG A 110 4.78 5.19 -16.95
N ASP A 111 5.79 4.65 -16.29
CA ASP A 111 7.11 4.46 -16.86
C ASP A 111 7.11 3.42 -18.00
N LEU A 112 6.46 2.28 -17.80
CA LEU A 112 6.26 1.27 -18.84
C LEU A 112 5.51 1.85 -20.06
N MET A 113 4.45 2.62 -19.83
CA MET A 113 3.65 3.25 -20.89
C MET A 113 4.29 4.49 -21.52
N THR A 114 5.42 4.96 -20.98
CA THR A 114 6.21 6.05 -21.56
C THR A 114 7.38 5.50 -22.36
N ARG A 115 8.06 4.47 -21.85
CA ARG A 115 9.32 3.99 -22.43
C ARG A 115 9.18 2.72 -23.25
N ARG A 116 8.44 1.72 -22.75
CA ARG A 116 8.35 0.40 -23.39
C ARG A 116 7.19 0.30 -24.35
N TRP A 117 6.03 0.81 -23.94
CA TRP A 117 4.84 0.91 -24.78
C TRP A 117 4.31 2.34 -24.78
N PRO A 118 4.98 3.29 -25.45
CA PRO A 118 4.50 4.66 -25.57
C PRO A 118 3.01 4.68 -25.96
N TYR A 119 2.16 5.22 -25.08
CA TYR A 119 0.71 5.02 -25.17
C TYR A 119 0.12 5.37 -26.53
N LEU A 120 0.54 6.47 -27.16
CA LEU A 120 0.03 6.88 -28.47
C LEU A 120 0.33 5.84 -29.56
N ASN A 121 1.54 5.28 -29.56
CA ASN A 121 1.93 4.24 -30.49
C ASN A 121 1.11 2.98 -30.20
N PHE A 122 1.11 2.53 -28.94
CA PHE A 122 0.34 1.38 -28.47
C PHE A 122 -1.13 1.45 -28.90
N ALA A 123 -1.81 2.55 -28.58
CA ALA A 123 -3.23 2.75 -28.88
C ALA A 123 -3.54 2.83 -30.39
N SER A 124 -2.55 3.16 -31.23
CA SER A 124 -2.70 3.24 -32.68
C SER A 124 -2.35 1.95 -33.42
N SER A 125 -1.55 1.07 -32.81
CA SER A 125 -0.95 -0.08 -33.50
C SER A 125 -1.38 -1.43 -32.96
N VAL A 126 -1.87 -1.52 -31.72
CA VAL A 126 -2.22 -2.81 -31.11
C VAL A 126 -3.53 -3.34 -31.68
N LEU A 127 -3.54 -4.62 -32.05
CA LEU A 127 -4.76 -5.29 -32.47
C LEU A 127 -5.55 -5.80 -31.26
N GLU A 128 -6.88 -5.80 -31.36
CA GLU A 128 -7.77 -6.30 -30.31
C GLU A 128 -7.44 -7.75 -29.91
N SER A 129 -7.06 -8.59 -30.89
CA SER A 129 -6.63 -9.98 -30.68
C SER A 129 -5.31 -10.12 -29.92
N GLU A 130 -4.48 -9.08 -29.89
CA GLU A 130 -3.18 -9.07 -29.23
C GLU A 130 -3.23 -8.55 -27.80
N LEU A 131 -4.32 -7.89 -27.40
CA LEU A 131 -4.47 -7.29 -26.07
C LEU A 131 -4.28 -8.29 -24.93
N LYS A 132 -4.72 -9.54 -25.11
CA LYS A 132 -4.52 -10.61 -24.12
C LYS A 132 -3.03 -10.93 -23.93
N TRP A 133 -2.25 -10.92 -25.01
CA TRP A 133 -0.82 -11.20 -24.95
C TRP A 133 -0.05 -10.01 -24.42
N TRP A 134 -0.39 -8.80 -24.89
CA TRP A 134 0.15 -7.57 -24.34
C TRP A 134 -0.09 -7.46 -22.83
N GLN A 135 -1.29 -7.79 -22.34
CA GLN A 135 -1.60 -7.75 -20.92
C GLN A 135 -0.70 -8.69 -20.11
N LYS A 136 -0.42 -9.89 -20.63
CA LYS A 136 0.53 -10.82 -19.98
C LYS A 136 1.95 -10.25 -19.94
N GLU A 137 2.43 -9.69 -21.05
CA GLU A 137 3.76 -9.07 -21.11
C GLU A 137 3.87 -7.85 -20.20
N PHE A 138 2.80 -7.06 -20.12
CA PHE A 138 2.71 -5.91 -19.23
C PHE A 138 2.81 -6.36 -17.77
N MET A 139 2.05 -7.40 -17.38
CA MET A 139 2.08 -7.92 -16.02
C MET A 139 3.48 -8.44 -15.64
N GLU A 140 4.14 -9.15 -16.55
CA GLU A 140 5.51 -9.62 -16.32
C GLU A 140 6.51 -8.45 -16.18
N ALA A 141 6.44 -7.47 -17.08
CA ALA A 141 7.29 -6.29 -17.02
C ALA A 141 7.06 -5.49 -15.73
N TYR A 142 5.80 -5.33 -15.34
CA TYR A 142 5.39 -4.64 -14.12
C TYR A 142 5.98 -5.33 -12.89
N ARG A 143 5.91 -6.66 -12.83
CA ARG A 143 6.50 -7.46 -11.74
C ARG A 143 7.99 -7.20 -11.59
N VAL A 144 8.75 -7.33 -12.68
CA VAL A 144 10.21 -7.13 -12.68
C VAL A 144 10.60 -5.72 -12.22
N PHE A 145 9.87 -4.70 -12.68
CA PHE A 145 10.11 -3.32 -12.29
C PHE A 145 9.75 -3.07 -10.82
N SER A 146 8.67 -3.67 -10.34
CA SER A 146 8.29 -3.61 -8.94
C SER A 146 9.37 -4.22 -8.06
N GLU A 147 9.85 -5.42 -8.37
CA GLU A 147 10.92 -6.10 -7.63
C GLU A 147 12.24 -5.30 -7.64
N THR A 148 12.62 -4.75 -8.80
CA THR A 148 13.83 -3.92 -8.93
C THR A 148 13.71 -2.63 -8.11
N SER A 149 12.55 -1.97 -8.13
CA SER A 149 12.31 -0.75 -7.34
C SER A 149 12.33 -1.01 -5.84
N LEU A 150 11.84 -2.17 -5.40
CA LEU A 150 11.88 -2.63 -4.01
C LEU A 150 13.33 -2.90 -3.56
N GLN A 151 14.15 -3.52 -4.42
CA GLN A 151 15.57 -3.74 -4.14
C GLN A 151 16.33 -2.42 -3.94
N ILE A 152 16.20 -1.47 -4.87
CA ILE A 152 16.86 -0.15 -4.79
C ILE A 152 16.44 0.61 -3.52
N THR A 153 15.16 0.55 -3.17
CA THR A 153 14.64 1.21 -1.96
C THR A 153 15.23 0.56 -0.70
N SER A 154 15.32 -0.77 -0.66
CA SER A 154 15.92 -1.51 0.47
C SER A 154 17.40 -1.21 0.65
N GLU A 155 18.16 -1.07 -0.44
CA GLU A 155 19.59 -0.73 -0.40
C GLU A 155 19.82 0.72 0.01
N SER A 156 18.98 1.64 -0.48
CA SER A 156 19.02 3.05 -0.09
C SER A 156 18.73 3.25 1.41
N GLN A 157 17.82 2.46 1.98
CA GLN A 157 17.54 2.47 3.42
C GLN A 157 18.72 1.91 4.25
N LYS A 158 19.36 0.83 3.79
CA LYS A 158 20.57 0.29 4.44
C LYS A 158 21.71 1.31 4.43
N LEU A 159 21.92 2.00 3.31
CA LEU A 159 22.94 3.04 3.19
C LEU A 159 22.68 4.21 4.13
N LYS A 160 21.43 4.67 4.27
CA LYS A 160 21.07 5.71 5.26
C LYS A 160 21.39 5.29 6.68
N GLN A 161 21.04 4.06 7.09
CA GLN A 161 21.32 3.57 8.44
C GLN A 161 22.82 3.49 8.74
N ILE A 162 23.64 3.13 7.75
CA ILE A 162 25.10 3.10 7.89
C ILE A 162 25.66 4.53 8.06
N VAL A 163 25.18 5.48 7.27
CA VAL A 163 25.61 6.89 7.36
C VAL A 163 25.19 7.50 8.70
N ASP A 164 23.95 7.29 9.13
CA ASP A 164 23.45 7.80 10.42
C ASP A 164 24.20 7.18 11.61
N GLY A 165 24.63 5.91 11.51
CA GLY A 165 25.44 5.25 12.52
C GLY A 165 26.92 5.70 12.56
N ILE A 166 27.45 6.26 11.47
CA ILE A 166 28.83 6.76 11.39
C ILE A 166 28.93 8.23 11.85
N PHE A 167 27.92 9.05 11.56
CA PHE A 167 27.93 10.50 11.85
C PHE A 167 27.10 10.91 13.07
N GLY A 168 26.38 9.98 13.71
CA GLY A 168 25.52 10.22 14.88
C GLY A 168 26.15 9.90 16.24
N GLY A 169 27.47 9.72 16.32
CA GLY A 169 28.23 9.43 17.56
C GLY A 169 28.96 10.64 18.12
#